data_AF-W9S114-F1
#
_entry.id   AF-W9S114-F1
#
_cell.length_a   1.000
_cell.length_b   1.000
_cell.length_c   1.000
_cell.angle_alpha   90.00
_cell.angle_beta   90.00
_cell.angle_gamma   90.00
#
_symmetry.space_group_name_H-M   'P 1'
#
loop_
_entity.id
_entity.type
_entity.pdbx_description
1 polymer ?
#
loop_
_entity_poly.entity_id
_entity_poly.type
_entity_poly.pdbx_seq_one_letter_code
_entity_poly.pdbx_strand_id
1 'polypeptide(L)'
;MVSQFGAHTYSAGPRPDNEQSTKFKGLHTPIGLRHPKTPSLMLPPLCRIFLMALSSEHHSSSKLHEKQFYNHERAVSLLRMAERPLIVFGKGAAFARAEGELKKLVERTGIPFLPTPMGKGLLPDTHELAATAARSLAIGKCEVALVVGARLNWLLHFGDPPKWSKDVKFILVDVSEEEIELRKPELGIVGA
;
A
#
# COMPACT_ATOMS: atom_id res chain seq x y z
N MET A 1 -54.17 -1.36 32.18
CA MET A 1 -53.55 -0.04 32.43
C MET A 1 -52.41 0.07 31.41
N VAL A 2 -52.67 0.50 30.16
CA VAL A 2 -52.58 1.91 29.66
C VAL A 2 -51.12 2.38 29.71
N SER A 3 -50.39 2.85 28.70
CA SER A 3 -50.59 3.33 27.31
C SER A 3 -49.18 3.43 26.67
N GLN A 4 -48.90 3.04 25.42
CA GLN A 4 -48.92 3.82 24.16
C GLN A 4 -47.66 4.65 23.75
N PHE A 5 -47.38 4.59 22.44
CA PHE A 5 -46.71 5.54 21.51
C PHE A 5 -45.18 5.77 21.65
N GLY A 6 -44.39 5.90 20.59
CA GLY A 6 -44.69 6.02 19.16
C GLY A 6 -43.40 6.03 18.31
N ALA A 7 -43.57 5.75 17.02
CA ALA A 7 -42.53 5.77 16.00
C ALA A 7 -42.03 7.19 15.72
N HIS A 8 -40.72 7.36 15.50
CA HIS A 8 -40.17 8.50 14.79
C HIS A 8 -39.14 8.04 13.76
N THR A 9 -39.61 7.96 12.51
CA THR A 9 -38.82 8.00 11.28
C THR A 9 -38.26 9.42 11.10
N TYR A 10 -36.94 9.57 11.02
CA TYR A 10 -36.32 10.80 10.52
C TYR A 10 -35.76 10.55 9.11
N SER A 11 -36.53 11.02 8.13
CA SER A 11 -36.10 11.27 6.76
C SER A 11 -35.37 12.61 6.71
N ALA A 12 -34.14 12.64 6.21
CA ALA A 12 -33.43 13.87 5.84
C ALA A 12 -33.07 13.78 4.35
N GLY A 13 -33.66 14.70 3.57
CA GLY A 13 -33.53 14.79 2.12
C GLY A 13 -32.17 15.33 1.62
N PRO A 14 -32.06 15.54 0.30
CA PRO A 14 -30.78 15.73 -0.39
C PRO A 14 -30.22 17.14 -0.18
N ARG A 15 -28.88 17.26 -0.17
CA ARG A 15 -28.17 18.54 -0.21
C ARG A 15 -27.29 18.64 -1.45
N PRO A 16 -27.08 19.87 -1.95
CA PRO A 16 -27.09 20.18 -3.37
C PRO A 16 -25.72 20.14 -4.02
N ASP A 17 -25.78 20.04 -5.34
CA ASP A 17 -24.74 20.20 -6.33
C ASP A 17 -23.96 21.51 -6.12
N ASN A 18 -22.64 21.46 -6.31
CA ASN A 18 -21.90 22.69 -6.59
C ASN A 18 -20.89 22.44 -7.73
N GLU A 19 -21.45 22.66 -8.91
CA GLU A 19 -20.80 23.08 -10.13
C GLU A 19 -19.88 24.30 -9.88
N GLN A 20 -18.57 24.10 -9.94
CA GLN A 20 -17.65 25.18 -10.30
C GLN A 20 -16.65 24.68 -11.33
N SER A 21 -17.05 24.88 -12.58
CA SER A 21 -16.22 24.81 -13.76
C SER A 21 -15.40 26.11 -13.89
N THR A 22 -14.22 25.98 -14.48
CA THR A 22 -13.56 26.98 -15.35
C THR A 22 -13.01 28.28 -14.77
N LYS A 23 -11.68 28.33 -14.60
CA LYS A 23 -10.73 29.43 -14.89
C LYS A 23 -9.38 29.01 -14.28
N PHE A 24 -8.21 28.97 -14.93
CA PHE A 24 -7.63 29.86 -15.92
C PHE A 24 -6.53 29.10 -16.69
N LYS A 25 -6.46 29.38 -17.99
CA LYS A 25 -5.39 28.96 -18.89
C LYS A 25 -4.09 29.71 -18.60
N GLY A 26 -2.98 29.00 -18.80
CA GLY A 26 -1.79 29.51 -19.50
C GLY A 26 -0.78 30.30 -18.66
N LEU A 27 0.46 29.81 -18.62
CA LEU A 27 1.62 30.60 -19.02
C LEU A 27 2.83 29.68 -19.25
N HIS A 28 3.28 29.63 -20.51
CA HIS A 28 4.63 29.22 -20.85
C HIS A 28 5.58 30.36 -20.48
N THR A 29 6.81 30.07 -20.06
CA THR A 29 7.99 30.89 -20.44
C THR A 29 9.27 30.06 -20.27
N PRO A 30 10.21 30.10 -21.24
CA PRO A 30 11.46 29.34 -21.19
C PRO A 30 12.50 30.01 -20.29
N ILE A 31 13.18 29.21 -19.46
CA ILE A 31 14.29 29.65 -18.61
C ILE A 31 15.59 29.63 -19.44
N GLY A 32 16.06 30.83 -19.77
CA GLY A 32 17.34 31.04 -20.45
C GLY A 32 18.53 30.83 -19.52
N LEU A 33 19.40 29.88 -19.90
CA LEU A 33 20.71 29.64 -19.31
C LEU A 33 21.65 30.81 -19.64
N ARG A 34 22.14 31.51 -18.60
CA ARG A 34 23.29 32.43 -18.70
C ARG A 34 24.43 31.90 -17.83
N HIS A 35 25.52 31.53 -18.48
CA HIS A 35 26.82 31.32 -17.84
C HIS A 35 27.53 32.66 -17.67
N PRO A 36 28.20 32.89 -16.54
CA PRO A 36 29.39 33.73 -16.49
C PRO A 36 30.66 32.89 -16.25
N LYS A 37 31.70 33.24 -17.00
CA LYS A 37 33.06 32.68 -16.95
C LYS A 37 33.82 33.25 -15.72
N THR A 38 34.42 32.36 -14.91
CA THR A 38 35.77 32.32 -14.26
C THR A 38 36.42 33.63 -13.73
N PRO A 39 37.30 33.63 -12.69
CA PRO A 39 38.40 32.65 -12.53
C PRO A 39 38.93 32.29 -11.11
N SER A 40 39.62 31.13 -11.11
CA SER A 40 40.78 30.68 -10.32
C SER A 40 41.00 31.13 -8.86
N LEU A 41 40.97 30.15 -7.94
CA LEU A 41 41.85 30.14 -6.74
C LEU A 41 42.22 28.69 -6.32
N MET A 42 43.42 28.28 -6.71
CA MET A 42 44.50 27.60 -5.96
C MET A 42 44.22 26.60 -4.80
N LEU A 43 44.61 25.33 -5.06
CA LEU A 43 45.17 24.24 -4.17
C LEU A 43 44.28 23.55 -3.11
N PRO A 44 44.63 22.34 -2.53
CA PRO A 44 45.88 21.55 -2.55
C PRO A 44 45.68 19.99 -2.79
N PRO A 45 46.71 19.12 -2.62
CA PRO A 45 46.82 17.80 -3.24
C PRO A 45 46.20 16.69 -2.39
N LEU A 46 44.92 16.41 -2.60
CA LEU A 46 44.24 15.24 -2.05
C LEU A 46 43.49 14.43 -3.12
N CYS A 47 43.90 14.55 -4.38
CA CYS A 47 43.33 13.79 -5.50
C CYS A 47 43.98 12.40 -5.69
N ARG A 48 44.66 11.88 -4.67
CA ARG A 48 45.18 10.50 -4.68
C ARG A 48 44.23 9.48 -4.03
N ILE A 49 43.11 9.95 -3.47
CA ILE A 49 42.00 9.09 -3.00
C ILE A 49 41.01 8.80 -4.13
N PHE A 50 40.98 9.61 -5.21
CA PHE A 50 40.02 9.45 -6.30
C PHE A 50 40.36 8.30 -7.29
N LEU A 51 41.54 7.67 -7.17
CA LEU A 51 41.93 6.51 -8.00
C LEU A 51 41.83 5.16 -7.27
N MET A 52 41.36 5.13 -6.01
CA MET A 52 40.96 3.90 -5.32
C MET A 52 39.44 3.63 -5.39
N ALA A 53 38.67 4.52 -6.03
CA ALA A 53 37.22 4.40 -6.20
C ALA A 53 36.78 3.54 -7.41
N LEU A 54 37.69 2.81 -8.05
CA LEU A 54 37.38 1.98 -9.23
C LEU A 54 37.94 0.57 -9.08
N SER A 55 37.51 -0.15 -8.05
CA SER A 55 37.29 -1.61 -8.10
C SER A 55 36.60 -2.07 -6.81
N SER A 56 35.39 -2.61 -6.97
CA SER A 56 34.51 -3.17 -5.94
C SER A 56 33.62 -2.15 -5.22
N GLU A 57 32.34 -2.51 -5.02
CA GLU A 57 31.26 -1.80 -4.27
C GLU A 57 30.16 -1.06 -5.06
N HIS A 58 30.02 -1.19 -6.39
CA HIS A 58 28.89 -0.59 -7.15
C HIS A 58 27.94 -1.58 -7.84
N HIS A 59 27.81 -2.81 -7.35
CA HIS A 59 26.98 -3.84 -8.00
C HIS A 59 25.70 -4.23 -7.24
N SER A 60 25.45 -3.65 -6.06
CA SER A 60 24.31 -4.04 -5.21
C SER A 60 23.05 -3.17 -5.45
N SER A 61 23.20 -1.87 -5.69
CA SER A 61 22.05 -0.95 -5.75
C SER A 61 21.18 -1.09 -7.00
N SER A 62 21.74 -1.48 -8.15
CA SER A 62 20.96 -1.71 -9.37
C SER A 62 20.12 -3.00 -9.30
N LYS A 63 20.69 -4.06 -8.70
CA LYS A 63 20.01 -5.36 -8.53
C LYS A 63 18.84 -5.29 -7.55
N LEU A 64 18.95 -4.49 -6.49
CA LEU A 64 17.87 -4.30 -5.53
C LEU A 64 16.65 -3.63 -6.19
N HIS A 65 16.86 -2.59 -6.99
CA HIS A 65 15.78 -1.92 -7.72
C HIS A 65 15.12 -2.85 -8.74
N GLU A 66 15.92 -3.66 -9.45
CA GLU A 66 15.41 -4.66 -10.41
C GLU A 66 14.58 -5.76 -9.72
N LYS A 67 15.07 -6.31 -8.61
CA LYS A 67 14.36 -7.32 -7.80
C LYS A 67 13.07 -6.75 -7.20
N GLN A 68 13.11 -5.52 -6.68
CA GLN A 68 11.92 -4.84 -6.18
C GLN A 68 10.91 -4.66 -7.30
N PHE A 69 11.31 -4.09 -8.44
CA PHE A 69 10.41 -3.87 -9.57
C PHE A 69 9.75 -5.18 -10.05
N TYR A 70 10.53 -6.25 -10.20
CA TYR A 70 10.02 -7.59 -10.55
C TYR A 70 8.97 -8.09 -9.55
N ASN A 71 9.21 -7.92 -8.24
CA ASN A 71 8.24 -8.32 -7.22
C ASN A 71 6.95 -7.49 -7.29
N HIS A 72 7.01 -6.20 -7.60
CA HIS A 72 5.82 -5.38 -7.77
C HIS A 72 4.99 -5.83 -8.99
N GLU A 73 5.63 -6.08 -10.13
CA GLU A 73 4.94 -6.58 -11.33
C GLU A 73 4.29 -7.95 -11.10
N ARG A 74 4.99 -8.85 -10.38
CA ARG A 74 4.45 -10.16 -10.02
C ARG A 74 3.26 -10.04 -9.07
N ALA A 75 3.31 -9.14 -8.07
CA ALA A 75 2.19 -8.91 -7.16
C ALA A 75 0.95 -8.41 -7.90
N VAL A 76 1.12 -7.42 -8.80
CA VAL A 76 0.03 -6.90 -9.64
C VAL A 76 -0.53 -8.01 -10.52
N SER A 77 0.31 -8.87 -11.09
CA SER A 77 -0.14 -9.98 -11.94
C SER A 77 -0.95 -11.00 -11.14
N LEU A 78 -0.49 -11.39 -9.94
CA LEU A 78 -1.23 -12.29 -9.05
C LEU A 78 -2.59 -11.72 -8.66
N LEU A 79 -2.66 -10.43 -8.33
CA LEU A 79 -3.92 -9.77 -7.96
C LEU A 79 -4.88 -9.65 -9.15
N ARG A 80 -4.37 -9.41 -10.36
CA ARG A 80 -5.19 -9.32 -11.59
C ARG A 80 -5.77 -10.66 -12.02
N MET A 81 -5.03 -11.75 -11.79
CA MET A 81 -5.49 -13.10 -12.13
C MET A 81 -6.43 -13.69 -11.08
N ALA A 82 -6.57 -13.04 -9.92
CA ALA A 82 -7.44 -13.50 -8.85
C ALA A 82 -8.90 -13.13 -9.12
N GLU A 83 -9.79 -14.11 -9.07
CA GLU A 83 -11.25 -13.98 -8.98
C GLU A 83 -11.70 -13.51 -7.59
N ARG A 84 -10.99 -13.92 -6.52
CA ARG A 84 -11.33 -13.59 -5.12
C ARG A 84 -10.15 -13.00 -4.34
N PRO A 85 -9.63 -11.83 -4.77
CA PRO A 85 -8.56 -11.15 -4.05
C PRO A 85 -9.07 -10.51 -2.76
N LEU A 86 -8.19 -10.39 -1.77
CA LEU A 86 -8.47 -9.70 -0.51
C LEU A 86 -7.26 -8.83 -0.11
N ILE A 87 -7.50 -7.58 0.26
CA ILE A 87 -6.47 -6.72 0.86
C ILE A 87 -6.62 -6.75 2.38
N VAL A 88 -5.56 -7.07 3.10
CA VAL A 88 -5.51 -7.03 4.57
C VAL A 88 -4.46 -6.02 4.97
N PHE A 89 -4.79 -5.10 5.89
CA PHE A 89 -3.80 -4.16 6.40
C PHE A 89 -3.88 -4.00 7.91
N GLY A 90 -2.76 -3.58 8.50
CA GLY A 90 -2.66 -3.48 9.95
C GLY A 90 -1.80 -2.36 10.46
N LYS A 91 -1.31 -2.55 11.69
CA LYS A 91 -0.60 -1.52 12.44
C LYS A 91 0.59 -0.94 11.65
N GLY A 92 1.31 -1.77 10.88
CA GLY A 92 2.44 -1.31 10.07
C GLY A 92 2.02 -0.30 9.01
N ALA A 93 0.91 -0.55 8.32
CA ALA A 93 0.36 0.40 7.35
C ALA A 93 -0.10 1.71 8.01
N ALA A 94 -0.69 1.61 9.20
CA ALA A 94 -1.08 2.80 9.99
C ALA A 94 0.14 3.59 10.45
N PHE A 95 1.22 2.91 10.84
CA PHE A 95 2.47 3.53 11.23
C PHE A 95 3.16 4.26 10.07
N ALA A 96 3.07 3.67 8.87
CA ALA A 96 3.57 4.26 7.63
C ALA A 96 2.71 5.42 7.09
N ARG A 97 1.54 5.71 7.70
CA ARG A 97 0.57 6.71 7.21
C ARG A 97 0.18 6.46 5.75
N ALA A 98 -0.13 5.19 5.44
CA ALA A 98 -0.46 4.73 4.10
C ALA A 98 -1.96 4.93 3.74
N GLU A 99 -2.70 5.79 4.45
CA GLU A 99 -4.15 5.97 4.26
C GLU A 99 -4.49 6.33 2.80
N GLY A 100 -3.77 7.32 2.27
CA GLY A 100 -4.01 7.84 0.92
C GLY A 100 -3.72 6.80 -0.16
N GLU A 101 -2.63 6.05 -0.04
CA GLU A 101 -2.23 5.04 -1.02
C GLU A 101 -3.10 3.79 -0.94
N LEU A 102 -3.44 3.32 0.27
CA LEU A 102 -4.38 2.20 0.45
C LEU A 102 -5.76 2.55 -0.07
N LYS A 103 -6.25 3.77 0.18
CA LYS A 103 -7.54 4.23 -0.36
C LYS A 103 -7.53 4.21 -1.88
N LYS A 104 -6.51 4.80 -2.51
CA LYS A 104 -6.36 4.77 -3.98
C LYS A 104 -6.28 3.35 -4.51
N LEU A 105 -5.55 2.45 -3.83
CA LEU A 105 -5.42 1.05 -4.25
C LEU A 105 -6.79 0.36 -4.23
N VAL A 106 -7.52 0.47 -3.13
CA VAL A 106 -8.85 -0.13 -2.97
C VAL A 106 -9.84 0.44 -3.99
N GLU A 107 -9.92 1.76 -4.12
CA GLU A 107 -10.86 2.42 -5.04
C GLU A 107 -10.55 2.14 -6.52
N ARG A 108 -9.27 2.05 -6.89
CA ARG A 108 -8.88 1.78 -8.28
C ARG A 108 -9.03 0.32 -8.68
N THR A 109 -8.82 -0.59 -7.73
CA THR A 109 -8.86 -2.04 -8.02
C THR A 109 -10.22 -2.66 -7.75
N GLY A 110 -11.07 -2.02 -6.94
CA GLY A 110 -12.33 -2.60 -6.50
C GLY A 110 -12.18 -3.80 -5.56
N ILE A 111 -10.96 -4.08 -5.08
CA ILE A 111 -10.67 -5.26 -4.26
C ILE A 111 -11.21 -5.02 -2.84
N PRO A 112 -11.98 -5.98 -2.27
CA PRO A 112 -12.45 -5.88 -0.90
C PRO A 112 -11.26 -5.86 0.07
N PHE A 113 -11.42 -5.12 1.18
CA PHE A 113 -10.38 -5.01 2.18
C PHE A 113 -10.84 -5.40 3.58
N LEU A 114 -9.88 -5.81 4.41
CA LEU A 114 -10.09 -6.20 5.78
C LEU A 114 -9.03 -5.52 6.68
N PRO A 115 -9.40 -4.52 7.48
CA PRO A 115 -8.53 -3.96 8.49
C PRO A 115 -8.37 -4.96 9.66
N THR A 116 -7.15 -5.09 10.17
CA THR A 116 -6.95 -5.66 11.52
C THR A 116 -7.45 -4.66 12.58
N PRO A 117 -7.72 -5.08 13.84
CA PRO A 117 -8.18 -4.19 14.89
C PRO A 117 -7.31 -2.93 15.08
N MET A 118 -6.00 -3.06 14.86
CA MET A 118 -5.05 -1.93 14.94
C MET A 118 -4.87 -1.16 13.63
N GLY A 119 -5.39 -1.69 12.51
CA GLY A 119 -5.44 -1.00 11.22
C GLY A 119 -6.77 -0.27 10.99
N LYS A 120 -7.72 -0.35 11.93
CA LYS A 120 -8.97 0.40 11.85
C LYS A 120 -8.69 1.90 11.84
N GLY A 121 -9.45 2.64 11.03
CA GLY A 121 -9.29 4.09 10.86
C GLY A 121 -8.37 4.52 9.72
N LEU A 122 -7.57 3.60 9.13
CA LEU A 122 -6.83 3.88 7.89
C LEU A 122 -7.80 4.18 6.73
N LEU A 123 -8.85 3.36 6.61
CA LEU A 123 -9.99 3.58 5.73
C LEU A 123 -11.27 3.61 6.59
N PRO A 124 -12.34 4.29 6.12
CA PRO A 124 -13.63 4.27 6.82
C PRO A 124 -14.16 2.85 6.97
N ASP A 125 -14.54 2.46 8.20
CA ASP A 125 -15.15 1.15 8.48
C ASP A 125 -16.50 0.97 7.74
N THR A 126 -17.15 2.07 7.33
CA THR A 126 -18.41 2.11 6.57
C THR A 126 -18.22 2.04 5.05
N HIS A 127 -16.98 1.89 4.58
CA HIS A 127 -16.68 1.82 3.15
C HIS A 127 -17.34 0.57 2.51
N GLU A 128 -17.88 0.69 1.30
CA GLU A 128 -18.62 -0.40 0.64
C GLU A 128 -17.77 -1.67 0.45
N LEU A 129 -16.49 -1.49 0.11
CA LEU A 129 -15.49 -2.57 -0.02
C LEU A 129 -14.95 -3.11 1.33
N ALA A 130 -15.41 -2.61 2.48
CA ALA A 130 -14.98 -3.11 3.78
C ALA A 130 -15.63 -4.47 4.09
N ALA A 131 -14.83 -5.54 4.07
CA ALA A 131 -15.27 -6.89 4.39
C ALA A 131 -15.27 -7.20 5.91
N THR A 132 -15.31 -6.18 6.76
CA THR A 132 -15.22 -6.29 8.23
C THR A 132 -16.35 -7.13 8.82
N ALA A 133 -17.59 -6.92 8.35
CA ALA A 133 -18.77 -7.67 8.77
C ALA A 133 -18.74 -9.15 8.33
N ALA A 134 -18.12 -9.43 7.18
CA ALA A 134 -18.04 -10.76 6.58
C ALA A 134 -16.64 -11.39 6.71
N ARG A 135 -15.89 -11.04 7.77
CA ARG A 135 -14.48 -11.43 7.95
C ARG A 135 -14.21 -12.92 7.71
N SER A 136 -14.98 -13.80 8.34
CA SER A 136 -14.77 -15.26 8.24
C SER A 136 -14.98 -15.77 6.81
N LEU A 137 -15.96 -15.20 6.09
CA LEU A 137 -16.24 -15.55 4.71
C LEU A 137 -15.15 -15.03 3.77
N ALA A 138 -14.75 -13.77 3.95
CA ALA A 138 -13.70 -13.13 3.14
C ALA A 138 -12.38 -13.89 3.25
N ILE A 139 -11.96 -14.23 4.48
CA ILE A 139 -10.75 -15.01 4.71
C ILE A 139 -10.88 -16.44 4.16
N GLY A 140 -11.99 -17.13 4.43
CA GLY A 140 -12.17 -18.53 4.03
C GLY A 140 -12.34 -18.74 2.53
N LYS A 141 -12.82 -17.74 1.79
CA LYS A 141 -12.98 -17.79 0.33
C LYS A 141 -11.90 -17.02 -0.44
N CYS A 142 -10.91 -16.45 0.23
CA CYS A 142 -9.82 -15.76 -0.44
C CYS A 142 -8.89 -16.76 -1.12
N GLU A 143 -8.43 -16.39 -2.32
CA GLU A 143 -7.40 -17.15 -3.06
C GLU A 143 -6.08 -16.37 -3.21
N VAL A 144 -6.13 -15.04 -3.21
CA VAL A 144 -4.92 -14.19 -3.17
C VAL A 144 -5.12 -13.11 -2.13
N ALA A 145 -4.30 -13.13 -1.09
CA ALA A 145 -4.35 -12.16 -0.01
C ALA A 145 -3.13 -11.24 -0.04
N LEU A 146 -3.35 -9.95 -0.32
CA LEU A 146 -2.33 -8.91 -0.16
C LEU A 146 -2.35 -8.42 1.28
N VAL A 147 -1.29 -8.69 2.03
CA VAL A 147 -1.17 -8.31 3.44
C VAL A 147 -0.15 -7.19 3.56
N VAL A 148 -0.61 -5.99 3.93
CA VAL A 148 0.20 -4.77 4.01
C VAL A 148 0.41 -4.34 5.46
N GLY A 149 1.66 -4.41 5.93
CA GLY A 149 2.03 -3.99 7.28
C GLY A 149 1.23 -4.71 8.38
N ALA A 150 0.88 -5.98 8.13
CA ALA A 150 0.18 -6.84 9.06
C ALA A 150 0.88 -8.20 9.11
N ARG A 151 1.04 -8.72 10.33
CA ARG A 151 1.64 -10.04 10.55
C ARG A 151 0.56 -11.10 10.56
N LEU A 152 0.84 -12.23 9.90
CA LEU A 152 0.03 -13.45 9.98
C LEU A 152 0.21 -14.10 11.36
N ASN A 153 -0.32 -13.48 12.42
CA ASN A 153 -0.27 -14.00 13.78
C ASN A 153 -1.58 -14.73 14.13
N TRP A 154 -1.78 -15.03 15.42
CA TRP A 154 -2.98 -15.68 15.95
C TRP A 154 -4.29 -14.99 15.52
N LEU A 155 -4.26 -13.65 15.33
CA LEU A 155 -5.42 -12.90 14.88
C LEU A 155 -5.83 -13.34 13.47
N LEU A 156 -4.87 -13.49 12.57
CA LEU A 156 -5.07 -13.97 11.20
C LEU A 156 -4.87 -15.49 11.10
N HIS A 157 -4.99 -16.23 12.21
CA HIS A 157 -4.88 -17.69 12.23
C HIS A 157 -3.60 -18.22 11.59
N PHE A 158 -2.50 -17.45 11.65
CA PHE A 158 -1.21 -17.78 11.05
C PHE A 158 -1.20 -17.99 9.53
N GLY A 159 -2.32 -17.73 8.84
CA GLY A 159 -2.51 -18.08 7.43
C GLY A 159 -2.98 -19.51 7.19
N ASP A 160 -3.30 -20.26 8.26
CA ASP A 160 -3.51 -21.70 8.19
C ASP A 160 -4.98 -22.12 7.97
N PRO A 161 -5.21 -23.28 7.34
CA PRO A 161 -6.52 -23.91 7.30
C PRO A 161 -6.97 -24.38 8.70
N PRO A 162 -8.27 -24.48 8.98
CA PRO A 162 -9.40 -24.35 8.04
C PRO A 162 -9.93 -22.92 7.90
N LYS A 163 -9.29 -21.93 8.54
CA LYS A 163 -9.77 -20.55 8.53
C LYS A 163 -9.48 -19.87 7.21
N TRP A 164 -8.27 -20.07 6.70
CA TRP A 164 -7.91 -19.73 5.32
C TRP A 164 -8.18 -20.90 4.39
N SER A 165 -8.36 -20.60 3.11
CA SER A 165 -8.31 -21.62 2.06
C SER A 165 -6.92 -22.27 2.07
N LYS A 166 -6.84 -23.58 1.79
CA LYS A 166 -5.56 -24.30 1.72
C LYS A 166 -4.66 -23.79 0.59
N ASP A 167 -5.28 -23.28 -0.47
CA ASP A 167 -4.62 -22.86 -1.70
C ASP A 167 -4.47 -21.33 -1.78
N VAL A 168 -4.65 -20.62 -0.65
CA VAL A 168 -4.49 -19.17 -0.64
C VAL A 168 -3.03 -18.79 -0.90
N LYS A 169 -2.82 -17.83 -1.79
CA LYS A 169 -1.52 -17.24 -2.08
C LYS A 169 -1.39 -15.95 -1.32
N PHE A 170 -0.41 -15.89 -0.42
CA PHE A 170 -0.11 -14.67 0.32
C PHE A 170 0.91 -13.82 -0.43
N ILE A 171 0.61 -12.52 -0.53
CA ILE A 171 1.56 -11.48 -0.91
C ILE A 171 1.81 -10.66 0.36
N LEU A 172 3.00 -10.74 0.95
CA LEU A 172 3.32 -10.01 2.18
C LEU A 172 4.15 -8.78 1.85
N VAL A 173 3.70 -7.62 2.34
CA VAL A 173 4.43 -6.36 2.30
C VAL A 173 4.74 -5.95 3.74
N ASP A 174 6.01 -6.09 4.11
CA ASP A 174 6.50 -5.75 5.45
C ASP A 174 7.92 -5.18 5.35
N VAL A 175 8.34 -4.45 6.38
CA VAL A 175 9.70 -3.90 6.49
C VAL A 175 10.69 -4.96 7.01
N SER A 176 10.20 -5.97 7.74
CA SER A 176 11.02 -7.07 8.28
C SER A 176 11.12 -8.20 7.27
N GLU A 177 12.32 -8.41 6.74
CA GLU A 177 12.62 -9.54 5.86
C GLU A 177 12.49 -10.87 6.61
N GLU A 178 12.86 -10.91 7.90
CA GLU A 178 12.77 -12.10 8.74
C GLU A 178 11.33 -12.61 8.86
N GLU A 179 10.36 -11.70 8.95
CA GLU A 179 8.96 -12.07 9.06
C GLU A 179 8.41 -12.64 7.74
N ILE A 180 8.89 -12.12 6.61
CA ILE A 180 8.57 -12.66 5.28
C ILE A 180 9.18 -14.07 5.12
N GLU A 181 10.45 -14.25 5.49
CA GLU A 181 11.12 -15.55 5.42
C GLU A 181 10.48 -16.60 6.33
N LEU A 182 10.08 -16.19 7.55
CA LEU A 182 9.40 -17.07 8.50
C LEU A 182 8.09 -17.63 7.94
N ARG A 183 7.33 -16.79 7.23
CA ARG A 183 5.99 -17.13 6.71
C ARG A 183 6.02 -17.82 5.35
N LYS A 184 7.12 -17.74 4.62
CA LYS A 184 7.30 -18.35 3.28
C LYS A 184 6.09 -18.08 2.36
N PRO A 185 5.71 -16.82 2.14
CA PRO A 185 4.59 -16.49 1.28
C PRO A 185 4.89 -16.83 -0.19
N GLU A 186 3.85 -16.84 -1.02
CA GLU A 186 4.01 -16.93 -2.49
C GLU A 186 4.88 -15.77 -3.01
N LEU A 187 4.73 -14.59 -2.42
CA LEU A 187 5.52 -13.42 -2.74
C LEU A 187 5.76 -12.54 -1.52
N GLY A 188 7.01 -12.17 -1.29
CA GLY A 188 7.42 -11.21 -0.26
C GLY A 188 7.95 -9.92 -0.88
N ILE A 189 7.46 -8.78 -0.41
CA ILE A 189 7.94 -7.45 -0.78
C ILE A 189 8.48 -6.78 0.48
N VAL A 190 9.80 -6.63 0.54
CA VAL A 190 10.46 -5.87 1.61
C VAL A 190 10.43 -4.39 1.23
N GLY A 191 9.75 -3.57 2.03
CA GLY A 191 9.62 -2.14 1.76
C GLY A 191 8.69 -1.42 2.73
N ALA A 192 8.83 -0.09 2.79
CA ALA A 192 8.00 0.82 3.58
C ALA A 192 7.50 1.96 2.68
#